data_AF-A0A1F8RFK4-F1
#
_entry.id   AF-A0A1F8RFK4-F1
#
_cell.length_a   1.000
_cell.length_b   1.000
_cell.length_c   1.000
_cell.angle_alpha   90.00
_cell.angle_beta   90.00
_cell.angle_gamma   90.00
#
_symmetry.space_group_name_H-M   'P 1'
#
loop_
_entity.id
_entity.type
_entity.pdbx_description
1 polymer ?
#
loop_
_entity_poly.entity_id
_entity_poly.type
_entity_poly.pdbx_seq_one_letter_code
_entity_poly.pdbx_strand_id
1 'polypeptide(L)'
;MNPIEHLLDEHKVIMAQVAGLREAVADLAARGDAALPDVLPVLGRIGRMMETQLALHAKKEDDAFFPALEAMVGAGSGPTYVMREEHKEIHGQGELLRRTLYELNVVEHPQIEAGGAKLREMAATGGSAETLRANAEEIVRLLDMHFGKEEQILFPMAENMLDPEVMDEVLRKMETMTL
;
A
#
# COMPACT_ATOMS: atom_id res chain seq x y z
N MET A 1 20.30 13.21 -5.33
CA MET A 1 19.23 12.30 -4.88
C MET A 1 19.80 10.90 -4.99
N ASN A 2 19.75 10.12 -3.92
CA ASN A 2 20.11 8.69 -3.91
C ASN A 2 18.82 7.83 -3.92
N PRO A 3 18.87 6.50 -4.07
CA PRO A 3 17.65 5.69 -4.16
C PRO A 3 16.81 5.70 -2.88
N ILE A 4 17.41 5.86 -1.70
CA ILE A 4 16.69 5.96 -0.42
C ILE A 4 15.95 7.29 -0.34
N GLU A 5 16.59 8.41 -0.70
CA GLU A 5 15.94 9.72 -0.77
C GLU A 5 14.74 9.69 -1.73
N HIS A 6 14.87 9.00 -2.86
CA HIS A 6 13.78 8.77 -3.81
C HIS A 6 12.61 8.02 -3.17
N LEU A 7 12.87 6.88 -2.50
CA LEU A 7 11.84 6.08 -1.83
C LEU A 7 11.15 6.86 -0.70
N LEU A 8 11.92 7.61 0.10
CA LEU A 8 11.39 8.48 1.16
C LEU A 8 10.49 9.59 0.62
N ASP A 9 10.79 10.14 -0.55
CA ASP A 9 9.92 11.12 -1.21
C ASP A 9 8.61 10.47 -1.68
N GLU A 10 8.66 9.23 -2.18
CA GLU A 10 7.45 8.45 -2.48
C GLU A 10 6.62 8.16 -1.22
N HIS A 11 7.26 7.80 -0.10
CA HIS A 11 6.57 7.60 1.19
C HIS A 11 5.79 8.84 1.60
N LYS A 12 6.40 10.03 1.52
CA LYS A 12 5.73 11.29 1.85
C LYS A 12 4.47 11.50 1.01
N VAL A 13 4.54 11.22 -0.30
CA VAL A 13 3.40 11.36 -1.22
C VAL A 13 2.30 10.35 -0.92
N ILE A 14 2.66 9.11 -0.65
CA ILE A 14 1.71 8.04 -0.28
C ILE A 14 1.05 8.37 1.06
N MET A 15 1.84 8.71 2.09
CA MET A 15 1.35 8.98 3.44
C MET A 15 0.52 10.27 3.54
N ALA A 16 0.75 11.25 2.67
CA ALA A 16 -0.14 12.41 2.54
C ALA A 16 -1.58 12.00 2.15
N GLN A 17 -1.74 10.96 1.33
CA GLN A 17 -3.06 10.41 0.99
C GLN A 17 -3.63 9.56 2.13
N VAL A 18 -2.77 8.81 2.84
CA VAL A 18 -3.16 8.05 4.04
C VAL A 18 -3.66 8.96 5.16
N ALA A 19 -3.18 10.21 5.27
CA ALA A 19 -3.74 11.18 6.21
C ALA A 19 -5.25 11.41 5.97
N GLY A 20 -5.66 11.58 4.71
CA GLY A 20 -7.09 11.68 4.35
C GLY A 20 -7.86 10.38 4.61
N LEU A 21 -7.21 9.21 4.51
CA LEU A 21 -7.82 7.93 4.88
C LEU A 21 -8.10 7.85 6.38
N ARG A 22 -7.22 8.38 7.24
CA ARG A 22 -7.44 8.42 8.70
C ARG A 22 -8.65 9.29 9.06
N GLU A 23 -8.81 10.42 8.39
CA GLU A 23 -9.99 11.28 8.56
C GLU A 23 -11.26 10.52 8.14
N ALA A 24 -11.23 9.81 7.01
CA ALA A 24 -12.34 8.98 6.56
C ALA A 24 -12.69 7.85 7.55
N VAL A 25 -11.68 7.21 8.16
CA VAL A 25 -11.87 6.21 9.22
C VAL A 25 -12.57 6.82 10.43
N ALA A 26 -12.12 8.01 10.88
CA ALA A 26 -12.72 8.70 12.01
C ALA A 26 -14.19 9.10 11.74
N ASP A 27 -14.47 9.57 10.52
CA ASP A 27 -15.81 9.92 10.08
C ASP A 27 -16.74 8.71 10.03
N LEU A 28 -16.27 7.58 9.50
CA LEU A 28 -17.01 6.31 9.50
C LEU A 28 -17.28 5.82 10.93
N ALA A 29 -16.31 5.95 11.84
CA ALA A 29 -16.50 5.59 13.24
C ALA A 29 -17.54 6.48 13.95
N ALA A 30 -17.58 7.78 13.63
CA ALA A 30 -18.45 8.74 14.28
C ALA A 30 -19.87 8.76 13.71
N ARG A 31 -20.02 8.63 12.39
CA ARG A 31 -21.30 8.83 11.68
C ARG A 31 -21.85 7.56 11.02
N GLY A 32 -21.09 6.46 11.00
CA GLY A 32 -21.49 5.22 10.34
C GLY A 32 -21.85 5.44 8.87
N ASP A 33 -22.97 4.88 8.43
CA ASP A 33 -23.45 4.99 7.04
C ASP A 33 -23.67 6.45 6.59
N ALA A 34 -23.93 7.39 7.53
CA ALA A 34 -24.11 8.80 7.18
C ALA A 34 -22.83 9.50 6.69
N ALA A 35 -21.64 8.92 6.93
CA ALA A 35 -20.38 9.40 6.36
C ALA A 35 -20.13 8.93 4.92
N LEU A 36 -20.84 7.91 4.44
CA LEU A 36 -20.56 7.25 3.15
C LEU A 36 -20.41 8.22 1.98
N PRO A 37 -21.30 9.20 1.75
CA PRO A 37 -21.16 10.14 0.64
C PRO A 37 -19.83 10.90 0.63
N ASP A 38 -19.29 11.21 1.80
CA ASP A 38 -18.07 12.01 1.96
C ASP A 38 -16.81 11.13 1.84
N VAL A 39 -16.86 9.90 2.36
CA VAL A 39 -15.69 9.01 2.45
C VAL A 39 -15.48 8.14 1.21
N LEU A 40 -16.53 7.78 0.49
CA LEU A 40 -16.42 6.92 -0.69
C LEU A 40 -15.46 7.48 -1.77
N PRO A 41 -15.46 8.80 -2.08
CA PRO A 41 -14.45 9.38 -2.96
C PRO A 41 -13.01 9.25 -2.45
N VAL A 42 -12.81 9.31 -1.12
CA VAL A 42 -11.49 9.11 -0.49
C VAL A 42 -11.04 7.67 -0.67
N LEU A 43 -11.89 6.71 -0.34
CA LEU A 43 -11.59 5.27 -0.47
C LEU A 43 -11.32 4.88 -1.93
N GLY A 44 -12.05 5.45 -2.89
CA GLY A 44 -11.78 5.25 -4.31
C GLY A 44 -10.43 5.81 -4.76
N ARG A 45 -9.96 6.93 -4.18
CA ARG A 45 -8.60 7.45 -4.43
C ARG A 45 -7.54 6.54 -3.83
N ILE A 46 -7.75 6.03 -2.62
CA ILE A 46 -6.84 5.08 -1.97
C ILE A 46 -6.71 3.80 -2.80
N GLY A 47 -7.83 3.22 -3.26
CA GLY A 47 -7.79 2.03 -4.13
C GLY A 47 -6.92 2.25 -5.37
N ARG A 48 -7.07 3.40 -6.05
CA ARG A 48 -6.21 3.75 -7.20
C ARG A 48 -4.76 3.98 -6.82
N MET A 49 -4.49 4.66 -5.70
CA MET A 49 -3.12 4.88 -5.20
C MET A 49 -2.41 3.55 -4.94
N MET A 50 -3.11 2.59 -4.33
CA MET A 50 -2.56 1.26 -4.05
C MET A 50 -2.20 0.50 -5.32
N GLU A 51 -3.06 0.52 -6.34
CA GLU A 51 -2.81 -0.13 -7.64
C GLU A 51 -1.78 0.58 -8.51
N THR A 52 -1.43 1.82 -8.17
CA THR A 52 -0.53 2.63 -8.97
C THR A 52 0.75 2.98 -8.22
N GLN A 53 0.71 4.06 -7.44
CA GLN A 53 1.89 4.61 -6.76
C GLN A 53 2.54 3.61 -5.83
N LEU A 54 1.75 2.95 -4.98
CA LEU A 54 2.28 1.97 -4.02
C LEU A 54 2.76 0.68 -4.71
N ALA A 55 2.05 0.19 -5.72
CA ALA A 55 2.48 -0.96 -6.50
C ALA A 55 3.81 -0.69 -7.24
N LEU A 56 3.99 0.52 -7.79
CA LEU A 56 5.24 0.91 -8.45
C LEU A 56 6.38 1.07 -7.43
N HIS A 57 6.07 1.61 -6.26
CA HIS A 57 7.01 1.75 -5.15
C HIS A 57 7.53 0.38 -4.71
N ALA A 58 6.64 -0.54 -4.33
CA ALA A 58 7.01 -1.91 -3.96
C ALA A 58 7.78 -2.63 -5.07
N LYS A 59 7.43 -2.39 -6.35
CA LYS A 59 8.17 -2.94 -7.50
C LYS A 59 9.61 -2.43 -7.58
N LYS A 60 9.86 -1.15 -7.32
CA LYS A 60 11.22 -0.57 -7.29
C LYS A 60 12.04 -1.22 -6.20
N GLU A 61 11.44 -1.42 -5.05
CA GLU A 61 12.12 -2.09 -3.94
C GLU A 61 12.41 -3.55 -4.27
N ASP A 62 11.39 -4.27 -4.73
CA ASP A 62 11.44 -5.70 -4.99
C ASP A 62 12.43 -6.08 -6.09
N ASP A 63 12.48 -5.30 -7.16
CA ASP A 63 13.24 -5.65 -8.36
C ASP A 63 14.58 -4.91 -8.45
N ALA A 64 14.77 -3.81 -7.71
CA ALA A 64 16.01 -3.01 -7.78
C ALA A 64 16.71 -2.87 -6.42
N PHE A 65 16.02 -2.36 -5.40
CA PHE A 65 16.66 -2.03 -4.12
C PHE A 65 17.02 -3.28 -3.30
N PHE A 66 16.08 -4.19 -3.06
CA PHE A 66 16.30 -5.40 -2.28
C PHE A 66 17.35 -6.33 -2.90
N PRO A 67 17.38 -6.57 -4.23
CA PRO A 67 18.45 -7.39 -4.83
C PRO A 67 19.85 -6.84 -4.58
N ALA A 68 20.05 -5.52 -4.59
CA ALA A 68 21.34 -4.92 -4.29
C ALA A 68 21.75 -5.16 -2.83
N LEU A 69 20.80 -5.02 -1.90
CA LEU A 69 21.02 -5.29 -0.49
C LEU A 69 21.32 -6.78 -0.23
N GLU A 70 20.54 -7.68 -0.82
CA GLU A 70 20.68 -9.13 -0.73
C GLU A 70 22.03 -9.62 -1.26
N ALA A 71 22.60 -8.96 -2.26
CA ALA A 71 23.94 -9.27 -2.77
C ALA A 71 25.04 -9.09 -1.71
N MET A 72 24.82 -8.20 -0.72
CA MET A 72 25.78 -7.94 0.37
C MET A 72 25.53 -8.81 1.61
N VAL A 73 24.27 -9.07 1.97
CA VAL A 73 23.91 -9.84 3.18
C VAL A 73 23.77 -11.36 2.94
N GLY A 74 23.71 -11.79 1.68
CA GLY A 74 23.38 -13.17 1.29
C GLY A 74 21.87 -13.38 1.10
N ALA A 75 21.51 -14.21 0.12
CA ALA A 75 20.11 -14.45 -0.24
C ALA A 75 19.44 -15.48 0.71
N GLY A 76 18.25 -15.13 1.24
CA GLY A 76 17.31 -16.06 1.90
C GLY A 76 17.10 -15.83 3.41
N SER A 77 15.83 -15.77 3.84
CA SER A 77 15.36 -15.57 5.25
C SER A 77 15.83 -14.29 5.95
N GLY A 78 16.22 -13.27 5.18
CA GLY A 78 16.62 -11.95 5.67
C GLY A 78 15.46 -10.94 5.73
N PRO A 79 15.72 -9.71 6.19
CA PRO A 79 14.69 -8.67 6.35
C PRO A 79 13.91 -8.39 5.06
N THR A 80 14.55 -8.43 3.88
CA THR A 80 13.90 -8.21 2.59
C THR A 80 12.86 -9.27 2.24
N TYR A 81 13.01 -10.51 2.73
CA TYR A 81 12.00 -11.55 2.56
C TYR A 81 10.71 -11.21 3.31
N VAL A 82 10.83 -10.69 4.53
CA VAL A 82 9.67 -10.25 5.32
C VAL A 82 8.97 -9.09 4.64
N MET A 83 9.73 -8.11 4.13
CA MET A 83 9.18 -6.96 3.38
C MET A 83 8.38 -7.42 2.16
N ARG A 84 8.89 -8.40 1.39
CA ARG A 84 8.18 -8.99 0.23
C ARG A 84 6.88 -9.69 0.61
N GLU A 85 6.83 -10.38 1.75
CA GLU A 85 5.57 -10.97 2.22
C GLU A 85 4.58 -9.88 2.64
N GLU A 86 5.05 -8.79 3.24
CA GLU A 86 4.21 -7.64 3.58
C GLU A 86 3.70 -6.89 2.34
N HIS A 87 4.50 -6.76 1.27
CA HIS A 87 4.01 -6.25 -0.02
C HIS A 87 2.81 -7.03 -0.53
N LYS A 88 2.85 -8.37 -0.41
CA LYS A 88 1.73 -9.24 -0.82
C LYS A 88 0.50 -9.02 0.07
N GLU A 89 0.70 -8.88 1.38
CA GLU A 89 -0.39 -8.59 2.32
C GLU A 89 -1.05 -7.25 2.01
N ILE A 90 -0.24 -6.20 1.82
CA ILE A 90 -0.69 -4.85 1.45
C ILE A 90 -1.45 -4.87 0.11
N HIS A 91 -0.92 -5.56 -0.90
CA HIS A 91 -1.59 -5.71 -2.19
C HIS A 91 -2.94 -6.43 -2.04
N GLY A 92 -2.98 -7.53 -1.29
CA GLY A 92 -4.22 -8.27 -1.00
C GLY A 92 -5.26 -7.41 -0.29
N GLN A 93 -4.84 -6.56 0.65
CA GLN A 93 -5.72 -5.62 1.35
C GLN A 93 -6.27 -4.54 0.40
N GLY A 94 -5.48 -4.07 -0.56
CA GLY A 94 -5.95 -3.17 -1.61
C GLY A 94 -6.98 -3.79 -2.55
N GLU A 95 -6.78 -5.06 -2.94
CA GLU A 95 -7.77 -5.83 -3.69
C GLU A 95 -9.09 -5.98 -2.92
N LEU A 96 -9.01 -6.29 -1.63
CA LEU A 96 -10.18 -6.41 -0.76
C LEU A 96 -10.97 -5.09 -0.72
N LEU A 97 -10.31 -3.96 -0.51
CA LEU A 97 -10.96 -2.64 -0.51
C LEU A 97 -11.71 -2.39 -1.84
N ARG A 98 -11.05 -2.60 -2.98
CA ARG A 98 -11.67 -2.37 -4.29
C ARG A 98 -12.86 -3.27 -4.54
N ARG A 99 -12.76 -4.55 -4.15
CA ARG A 99 -13.89 -5.49 -4.23
C ARG A 99 -15.08 -5.00 -3.40
N THR A 100 -14.83 -4.58 -2.16
CA THR A 100 -15.88 -4.01 -1.30
C THR A 100 -16.49 -2.76 -1.91
N LEU A 101 -15.69 -1.84 -2.47
CA LEU A 101 -16.20 -0.65 -3.15
C LEU A 101 -17.04 -0.99 -4.39
N TYR A 102 -16.63 -1.99 -5.18
CA TYR A 102 -17.39 -2.48 -6.34
C TYR A 102 -18.75 -3.06 -5.93
N GLU A 103 -18.79 -3.87 -4.88
CA GLU A 103 -20.02 -4.51 -4.41
C GLU A 103 -21.03 -3.55 -3.81
N LEU A 104 -20.55 -2.40 -3.31
CA LEU A 104 -21.37 -1.27 -2.89
C LEU A 104 -21.82 -0.38 -4.06
N ASN A 105 -21.55 -0.79 -5.32
CA ASN A 105 -21.82 -0.05 -6.57
C ASN A 105 -21.11 1.32 -6.65
N VAL A 106 -19.94 1.45 -6.04
CA VAL A 106 -19.21 2.74 -5.94
C VAL A 106 -18.14 2.89 -7.03
N VAL A 107 -17.70 1.79 -7.66
CA VAL A 107 -16.65 1.79 -8.70
C VAL A 107 -17.07 0.90 -9.87
N GLU A 108 -16.82 1.33 -11.11
CA GLU A 108 -16.84 0.44 -12.27
C GLU A 108 -15.51 -0.34 -12.34
N HIS A 109 -15.55 -1.67 -12.21
CA HIS A 109 -14.37 -2.52 -12.44
C HIS A 109 -14.74 -3.71 -13.36
N PRO A 110 -14.00 -3.97 -14.46
CA PRO A 110 -14.41 -4.90 -15.51
C PRO A 110 -14.22 -6.40 -15.21
N GLN A 111 -13.83 -6.79 -14.00
CA GLN A 111 -13.53 -8.19 -13.68
C GLN A 111 -13.91 -8.48 -12.23
N ILE A 112 -14.98 -9.27 -12.00
CA ILE A 112 -15.17 -10.40 -11.04
C ILE A 112 -16.68 -10.77 -11.06
N GLU A 113 -17.05 -11.95 -11.57
CA GLU A 113 -18.44 -12.44 -11.57
C GLU A 113 -18.82 -13.35 -10.39
N ALA A 114 -17.88 -13.75 -9.52
CA ALA A 114 -18.16 -14.76 -8.49
C ALA A 114 -18.20 -14.24 -7.02
N GLY A 115 -17.40 -13.22 -6.66
CA GLY A 115 -17.30 -12.73 -5.28
C GLY A 115 -18.48 -11.85 -4.82
N GLY A 116 -19.10 -11.16 -5.78
CA GLY A 116 -20.00 -10.05 -5.49
C GLY A 116 -21.33 -10.39 -4.83
N ALA A 117 -21.79 -11.65 -4.90
CA ALA A 117 -23.08 -12.04 -4.34
C ALA A 117 -23.03 -12.16 -2.80
N LYS A 118 -21.96 -12.75 -2.26
CA LYS A 118 -21.79 -12.98 -0.81
C LYS A 118 -21.57 -11.67 -0.04
N LEU A 119 -20.84 -10.74 -0.64
CA LEU A 119 -20.63 -9.42 -0.05
C LEU A 119 -21.85 -8.49 -0.20
N ARG A 120 -22.63 -8.62 -1.28
CA ARG A 120 -23.96 -7.96 -1.38
C ARG A 120 -24.91 -8.40 -0.27
N GLU A 121 -24.89 -9.69 0.09
CA GLU A 121 -25.65 -10.23 1.22
C GLU A 121 -25.19 -9.64 2.56
N MET A 122 -23.88 -9.49 2.77
CA MET A 122 -23.30 -8.86 3.97
C MET A 122 -23.54 -7.34 4.04
N ALA A 123 -23.55 -6.64 2.90
CA ALA A 123 -23.86 -5.21 2.84
C ALA A 123 -25.34 -4.93 3.12
N ALA A 124 -26.23 -5.83 2.69
CA ALA A 124 -27.68 -5.70 2.87
C ALA A 124 -28.14 -5.81 4.34
N THR A 125 -27.29 -6.30 5.27
CA THR A 125 -27.61 -6.44 6.70
C THR A 125 -27.14 -5.27 7.56
N GLY A 126 -26.63 -4.17 6.98
CA GLY A 126 -26.22 -2.95 7.69
C GLY A 126 -24.71 -2.83 7.98
N GLY A 127 -23.86 -3.64 7.32
CA GLY A 127 -22.42 -3.71 7.58
C GLY A 127 -21.51 -2.88 6.65
N SER A 128 -22.04 -1.98 5.82
CA SER A 128 -21.24 -1.34 4.76
C SER A 128 -20.18 -0.35 5.30
N ALA A 129 -20.58 0.59 6.17
CA ALA A 129 -19.66 1.52 6.80
C ALA A 129 -18.66 0.81 7.73
N GLU A 130 -19.10 -0.18 8.50
CA GLU A 130 -18.22 -0.96 9.38
C GLU A 130 -17.17 -1.73 8.58
N THR A 131 -17.58 -2.41 7.49
CA THR A 131 -16.66 -3.15 6.62
C THR A 131 -15.66 -2.22 5.95
N LEU A 132 -16.11 -1.08 5.41
CA LEU A 132 -15.21 -0.11 4.79
C LEU A 132 -14.25 0.50 5.81
N ARG A 133 -14.72 0.79 7.02
CA ARG A 133 -13.90 1.28 8.12
C ARG A 133 -12.81 0.27 8.48
N ALA A 134 -13.18 -1.00 8.69
CA ALA A 134 -12.22 -2.05 9.02
C ALA A 134 -11.15 -2.22 7.93
N ASN A 135 -11.55 -2.18 6.65
CA ASN A 135 -10.59 -2.22 5.54
C ASN A 135 -9.64 -1.02 5.53
N ALA A 136 -10.17 0.17 5.77
CA ALA A 136 -9.39 1.41 5.81
C ALA A 136 -8.43 1.46 7.02
N GLU A 137 -8.89 1.04 8.19
CA GLU A 137 -8.08 0.89 9.41
C GLU A 137 -6.90 -0.06 9.17
N GLU A 138 -7.16 -1.18 8.50
CA GLU A 138 -6.13 -2.17 8.20
C GLU A 138 -5.09 -1.65 7.21
N ILE A 139 -5.50 -0.93 6.17
CA ILE A 139 -4.56 -0.28 5.23
C ILE A 139 -3.66 0.71 5.98
N VAL A 140 -4.24 1.56 6.83
CA VAL A 140 -3.48 2.52 7.65
C VAL A 140 -2.44 1.79 8.49
N ARG A 141 -2.86 0.72 9.20
CA ARG A 141 -1.98 -0.07 10.06
C ARG A 141 -0.84 -0.71 9.28
N LEU A 142 -1.14 -1.35 8.15
CA LEU A 142 -0.13 -2.04 7.33
C LEU A 142 0.92 -1.06 6.81
N LEU A 143 0.49 0.08 6.24
CA LEU A 143 1.41 1.08 5.70
C LEU A 143 2.26 1.72 6.80
N ASP A 144 1.69 2.07 7.95
CA ASP A 144 2.43 2.63 9.09
C ASP A 144 3.55 1.69 9.57
N MET A 145 3.21 0.42 9.74
CA MET A 145 4.20 -0.55 10.19
C MET A 145 5.28 -0.82 9.14
N HIS A 146 4.87 -0.93 7.87
CA HIS A 146 5.74 -1.30 6.77
C HIS A 146 6.77 -0.21 6.49
N PHE A 147 6.33 1.02 6.22
CA PHE A 147 7.22 2.15 6.02
C PHE A 147 8.05 2.45 7.27
N GLY A 148 7.50 2.23 8.47
CA GLY A 148 8.27 2.32 9.71
C GLY A 148 9.48 1.37 9.75
N LYS A 149 9.34 0.13 9.25
CA LYS A 149 10.44 -0.83 9.16
C LYS A 149 11.48 -0.42 8.12
N GLU A 150 11.06 0.10 6.98
CA GLU A 150 11.98 0.63 5.98
C GLU A 150 12.80 1.78 6.52
N GLU A 151 12.12 2.82 6.99
CA GLU A 151 12.75 4.07 7.40
C GLU A 151 13.64 3.91 8.63
N GLN A 152 13.25 3.06 9.58
CA GLN A 152 13.97 2.92 10.85
C GLN A 152 15.02 1.81 10.84
N ILE A 153 14.86 0.80 9.98
CA ILE A 153 15.72 -0.40 9.98
C ILE A 153 16.38 -0.60 8.63
N LEU A 154 15.59 -0.78 7.57
CA LEU A 154 16.10 -1.26 6.29
C LEU A 154 16.97 -0.21 5.57
N PHE A 155 16.51 1.04 5.50
CA PHE A 155 17.24 2.12 4.85
C PHE A 155 18.54 2.47 5.59
N PRO A 156 18.57 2.66 6.92
CA PRO A 156 19.83 2.85 7.63
C PRO A 156 20.79 1.66 7.47
N MET A 157 20.28 0.44 7.43
CA MET A 157 21.11 -0.75 7.16
C MET A 157 21.71 -0.68 5.75
N ALA A 158 20.92 -0.34 4.73
CA ALA A 158 21.39 -0.21 3.36
C ALA A 158 22.43 0.92 3.19
N GLU A 159 22.26 2.07 3.85
CA GLU A 159 23.24 3.17 3.85
C GLU A 159 24.60 2.75 4.39
N ASN A 160 24.62 1.87 5.41
CA ASN A 160 25.85 1.38 6.00
C ASN A 160 26.53 0.27 5.19
N MET A 161 25.81 -0.35 4.24
CA MET A 161 26.25 -1.57 3.57
C MET A 161 26.49 -1.42 2.08
N LEU A 162 25.77 -0.53 1.40
CA LEU A 162 25.87 -0.35 -0.04
C LEU A 162 26.83 0.78 -0.38
N ASP A 163 27.80 0.48 -1.24
CA ASP A 163 28.73 1.47 -1.76
C ASP A 163 28.00 2.50 -2.65
N PRO A 164 28.50 3.75 -2.75
CA PRO A 164 27.87 4.80 -3.56
C PRO A 164 27.63 4.41 -5.03
N GLU A 165 28.57 3.69 -5.64
CA GLU A 165 28.43 3.23 -7.03
C GLU A 165 27.27 2.25 -7.22
N VAL A 166 27.01 1.40 -6.20
CA VAL A 166 25.88 0.48 -6.20
C VAL A 166 24.57 1.25 -6.02
N MET A 167 24.54 2.23 -5.11
CA MET A 167 23.37 3.11 -4.92
C MET A 167 23.00 3.86 -6.20
N ASP A 168 24.00 4.35 -6.96
CA ASP A 168 23.78 5.03 -8.24
C ASP A 168 23.23 4.08 -9.32
N GLU A 169 23.67 2.81 -9.35
CA GLU A 169 23.10 1.80 -10.24
C GLU A 169 21.65 1.46 -9.89
N VAL A 170 21.36 1.29 -8.60
CA VAL A 170 20.00 1.02 -8.11
C VAL A 170 19.06 2.17 -8.49
N LEU A 171 19.47 3.42 -8.26
CA LEU A 171 18.66 4.58 -8.63
C LEU A 171 18.35 4.61 -10.13
N ARG A 172 19.37 4.44 -10.99
CA ARG A 172 19.16 4.39 -12.45
C ARG A 172 18.18 3.29 -12.85
N LYS A 173 18.22 2.13 -12.19
CA LYS A 173 17.28 1.04 -12.45
C LYS A 173 15.86 1.47 -12.06
N MET A 174 15.68 2.00 -10.86
CA MET A 174 14.38 2.46 -10.34
C MET A 174 13.72 3.51 -11.23
N GLU A 175 14.49 4.48 -11.75
CA GLU A 175 13.99 5.56 -12.62
C GLU A 175 13.45 5.07 -13.97
N THR A 176 13.87 3.88 -14.42
CA THR A 176 13.37 3.28 -15.67
C THR A 176 12.11 2.44 -15.49
N MET A 177 11.69 2.19 -14.23
CA MET A 177 10.57 1.29 -13.94
C MET A 177 9.22 1.99 -14.11
N THR A 178 8.28 1.29 -14.73
CA THR A 178 6.87 1.68 -14.84
C THR A 178 5.98 0.50 -14.46
N LEU A 179 4.70 0.77 -14.19
CA LEU A 179 3.66 -0.25 -14.01
C LEU A 179 3.36 -0.97 -15.32
#